data_AF-A0A522CK91-F1
#
_entry.id   AF-A0A522CK91-F1
#
_cell.length_a   1.000
_cell.length_b   1.000
_cell.length_c   1.000
_cell.angle_alpha   90.00
_cell.angle_beta   90.00
_cell.angle_gamma   90.00
#
_symmetry.space_group_name_H-M   'P 1'
#
loop_
_entity.id
_entity.type
_entity.pdbx_description
1 polymer ?
#
loop_
_entity_poly.entity_id
_entity_poly.type
_entity_poly.pdbx_seq_one_letter_code
_entity_poly.pdbx_strand_id
1 'polypeptide(L)'
;MAEKRKKSLLKTFARAVAGLTLGCALAYGGFVGVFYAGRGDKLTEGESNLVTSIFGDEVDASKIRKHFKDDNHITHLFGSKTGTVLPFLNHIDIFGPYGRSPDYAREGEVLYGLFVHESTHVWQNQNWAWTTKAMRVYEYELKPESKFSDFGGEQQASIIENYAQRFLHPQGRKDATAETAAFDAMLQKVVEERFPRAKETRMALDAADAVKPAMKVAEGFRP
;
A
#
# COMPACT_ATOMS: atom_id res chain seq x y z
N MET A 1 -53.08 -19.02 -8.00
CA MET A 1 -52.54 -19.46 -6.67
C MET A 1 -51.01 -19.49 -6.64
N ALA A 2 -50.34 -20.18 -7.58
CA ALA A 2 -48.87 -20.29 -7.62
C ALA A 2 -48.13 -18.94 -7.74
N GLU A 3 -48.62 -18.01 -8.57
CA GLU A 3 -47.98 -16.72 -8.80
C GLU A 3 -48.03 -15.79 -7.57
N LYS A 4 -49.15 -15.80 -6.83
CA LYS A 4 -49.31 -15.04 -5.57
C LYS A 4 -48.37 -15.58 -4.48
N ARG A 5 -48.19 -16.91 -4.42
CA ARG A 5 -47.24 -17.58 -3.52
C ARG A 5 -45.78 -17.25 -3.87
N LYS A 6 -45.43 -17.23 -5.15
CA LYS A 6 -44.10 -16.82 -5.65
C LYS A 6 -43.78 -15.36 -5.30
N LYS A 7 -44.72 -14.43 -5.53
CA LYS A 7 -44.58 -13.01 -5.17
C LYS A 7 -44.44 -12.81 -3.65
N SER A 8 -45.14 -13.60 -2.85
CA SER A 8 -45.02 -13.57 -1.39
C SER A 8 -43.65 -14.06 -0.91
N LEU A 9 -43.16 -15.17 -1.46
CA LEU A 9 -41.84 -15.72 -1.12
C LEU A 9 -40.71 -14.77 -1.51
N LEU A 10 -40.79 -14.15 -2.71
CA LEU A 10 -39.83 -13.13 -3.14
C LEU A 10 -39.80 -11.92 -2.20
N LYS A 11 -40.96 -11.46 -1.70
CA LYS A 11 -41.02 -10.36 -0.72
C LYS A 11 -40.41 -10.76 0.63
N THR A 12 -40.68 -11.96 1.11
CA THR A 12 -40.08 -12.45 2.37
C THR A 12 -38.57 -12.61 2.24
N PHE A 13 -38.09 -13.18 1.13
CA PHE A 13 -36.66 -13.30 0.84
C PHE A 13 -35.98 -11.94 0.74
N ALA A 14 -36.56 -10.99 -0.01
CA ALA A 14 -36.02 -9.63 -0.12
C ALA A 14 -35.93 -8.92 1.24
N ARG A 15 -36.94 -9.09 2.12
CA ARG A 15 -36.90 -8.55 3.49
C ARG A 15 -35.82 -9.21 4.34
N ALA A 16 -35.63 -10.52 4.21
CA ALA A 16 -34.58 -11.25 4.94
C ALA A 16 -33.18 -10.80 4.49
N VAL A 17 -32.95 -10.67 3.18
CA VAL A 17 -31.69 -10.15 2.63
C VAL A 17 -31.45 -8.72 3.10
N ALA A 18 -32.44 -7.83 2.98
CA ALA A 18 -32.31 -6.44 3.44
C ALA A 18 -32.01 -6.34 4.95
N GLY A 19 -32.68 -7.17 5.78
CA GLY A 19 -32.42 -7.25 7.21
C GLY A 19 -31.00 -7.72 7.53
N LEU A 20 -30.52 -8.75 6.83
CA LEU A 20 -29.15 -9.25 6.98
C LEU A 20 -28.12 -8.20 6.57
N THR A 21 -28.29 -7.55 5.42
CA THR A 21 -27.38 -6.50 4.94
C THR A 21 -27.31 -5.33 5.92
N LEU A 22 -28.46 -4.87 6.42
CA LEU A 22 -28.51 -3.80 7.43
C LEU A 22 -27.83 -4.23 8.74
N GLY A 23 -28.09 -5.46 9.20
CA GLY A 23 -27.45 -6.01 10.39
C GLY A 23 -25.92 -6.05 10.27
N CYS A 24 -25.40 -6.56 9.14
CA CYS A 24 -23.96 -6.58 8.87
C CYS A 24 -23.36 -5.16 8.78
N ALA A 25 -24.06 -4.22 8.12
CA ALA A 25 -23.60 -2.84 8.01
C ALA A 25 -23.52 -2.14 9.37
N LEU A 26 -24.51 -2.33 10.24
CA LEU A 26 -24.50 -1.80 11.61
C LEU A 26 -23.41 -2.43 12.47
N ALA A 27 -23.22 -3.75 12.37
CA ALA A 27 -22.15 -4.44 13.09
C ALA A 27 -20.76 -3.94 12.65
N TYR A 28 -20.53 -3.80 11.33
CA TYR A 28 -19.29 -3.25 10.80
C TYR A 28 -19.09 -1.79 11.20
N GLY A 29 -20.13 -0.95 11.09
CA GLY A 29 -20.08 0.44 11.54
C GLY A 29 -19.78 0.58 13.03
N GLY A 30 -20.37 -0.28 13.87
CA GLY A 30 -20.07 -0.35 15.30
C GLY A 30 -18.61 -0.75 15.56
N PHE A 31 -18.12 -1.78 14.86
CA PHE A 31 -16.71 -2.19 14.93
C PHE A 31 -15.76 -1.05 14.52
N VAL A 32 -16.02 -0.38 13.40
CA VAL A 32 -15.23 0.77 12.93
C VAL A 32 -15.25 1.90 13.95
N GLY A 33 -16.43 2.22 14.48
CA GLY A 33 -16.60 3.26 15.50
C GLY A 33 -15.83 2.97 16.79
N VAL A 34 -15.82 1.72 17.25
CA VAL A 34 -15.12 1.32 18.48
C VAL A 34 -13.61 1.31 18.29
N PHE A 35 -13.10 0.77 17.18
CA PHE A 35 -11.67 0.50 17.05
C PHE A 35 -10.88 1.57 16.27
N TYR A 36 -11.52 2.34 15.39
CA TYR A 36 -10.81 3.23 14.47
C TYR A 36 -11.22 4.70 14.54
N ALA A 37 -12.49 5.01 14.81
CA ALA A 37 -12.95 6.40 14.79
C ALA A 37 -12.20 7.28 15.81
N GLY A 38 -11.48 8.28 15.32
CA GLY A 38 -10.68 9.20 16.14
C GLY A 38 -9.46 8.57 16.82
N ARG A 39 -9.06 7.34 16.42
CA ARG A 39 -7.96 6.58 17.03
C ARG A 39 -6.79 6.40 16.07
N GLY A 40 -5.66 5.99 16.64
CA GLY A 40 -4.42 5.69 15.92
C GLY A 40 -3.51 6.90 15.78
N ASP A 41 -2.25 6.61 15.54
CA ASP A 41 -1.21 7.62 15.40
C ASP A 41 -1.25 8.22 14.00
N LYS A 42 -1.04 9.53 13.91
CA LYS A 42 -0.85 10.19 12.61
C LYS A 42 0.47 9.74 12.00
N LEU A 43 0.56 9.85 10.67
CA LEU A 43 1.85 9.72 10.00
C LEU A 43 2.80 10.82 10.47
N THR A 44 4.08 10.48 10.57
CA THR A 44 5.15 11.47 10.68
C THR A 44 5.20 12.30 9.40
N GLU A 45 5.96 13.41 9.42
CA GLU A 45 6.23 14.16 8.20
C GLU A 45 7.01 13.30 7.19
N GLY A 46 7.98 12.51 7.65
CA GLY A 46 8.76 11.60 6.81
C GLY A 46 7.88 10.55 6.13
N GLU A 47 6.98 9.92 6.86
CA GLU A 47 6.02 8.95 6.34
C GLU A 47 5.02 9.57 5.36
N SER A 48 4.52 10.77 5.68
CA SER A 48 3.62 11.51 4.79
C SER A 48 4.32 11.82 3.47
N ASN A 49 5.56 12.33 3.54
CA ASN A 49 6.39 12.61 2.37
C ASN A 49 6.68 11.36 1.56
N LEU A 50 6.99 10.23 2.23
CA LEU A 50 7.20 8.94 1.58
C LEU A 50 5.97 8.53 0.77
N VAL A 51 4.78 8.55 1.38
CA VAL A 51 3.53 8.21 0.70
C VAL A 51 3.26 9.14 -0.48
N THR A 52 3.32 10.46 -0.27
CA THR A 52 3.07 11.44 -1.35
C THR A 52 4.14 11.43 -2.42
N SER A 53 5.35 10.96 -2.14
CA SER A 53 6.42 10.85 -3.14
C SER A 53 6.15 9.76 -4.19
N ILE A 54 5.25 8.81 -3.90
CA ILE A 54 4.84 7.75 -4.81
C ILE A 54 3.51 8.13 -5.47
N PHE A 55 2.49 8.37 -4.66
CA PHE A 55 1.10 8.49 -5.12
C PHE A 55 0.68 9.94 -5.43
N GLY A 56 1.47 10.93 -5.01
CA GLY A 56 1.12 12.34 -5.17
C GLY A 56 -0.22 12.67 -4.53
N ASP A 57 -1.03 13.43 -5.25
CA ASP A 57 -2.35 13.89 -4.79
C ASP A 57 -3.44 12.82 -4.91
N GLU A 58 -3.14 11.63 -5.44
CA GLU A 58 -4.08 10.51 -5.47
C GLU A 58 -4.28 9.90 -4.07
N VAL A 59 -3.50 10.29 -3.06
CA VAL A 59 -3.70 9.85 -1.68
C VAL A 59 -3.62 11.03 -0.72
N ASP A 60 -4.58 11.09 0.19
CA ASP A 60 -4.58 12.02 1.31
C ASP A 60 -3.89 11.37 2.50
N ALA A 61 -2.57 11.59 2.61
CA ALA A 61 -1.74 11.10 3.70
C ALA A 61 -2.22 11.61 5.08
N SER A 62 -2.89 12.77 5.13
CA SER A 62 -3.39 13.35 6.40
C SER A 62 -4.51 12.53 7.03
N LYS A 63 -5.18 11.69 6.25
CA LYS A 63 -6.23 10.77 6.71
C LYS A 63 -5.67 9.43 7.21
N ILE A 64 -4.41 9.13 6.93
CA ILE A 64 -3.82 7.84 7.29
C ILE A 64 -3.55 7.76 8.80
N ARG A 65 -3.91 6.64 9.42
CA ARG A 65 -3.66 6.37 10.83
C ARG A 65 -2.98 5.01 11.02
N LYS A 66 -2.00 4.94 11.92
CA LYS A 66 -1.30 3.71 12.30
C LYS A 66 -1.85 3.19 13.62
N HIS A 67 -2.02 1.89 13.72
CA HIS A 67 -2.47 1.19 14.92
C HIS A 67 -1.49 0.08 15.22
N PHE A 68 -0.98 0.03 16.45
CA PHE A 68 -0.05 -1.01 16.86
C PHE A 68 -0.79 -1.99 17.76
N LYS A 69 -0.84 -3.25 17.34
CA LYS A 69 -1.60 -4.31 18.00
C LYS A 69 -0.67 -5.47 18.33
N ASP A 70 -0.82 -6.07 19.50
CA ASP A 70 0.05 -7.18 19.92
C ASP A 70 -0.25 -8.45 19.13
N ASP A 71 -1.54 -8.75 18.94
CA ASP A 71 -2.00 -9.99 18.32
C ASP A 71 -2.70 -9.78 16.97
N ASN A 72 -2.59 -10.82 16.15
CA ASN A 72 -2.98 -10.82 14.76
C ASN A 72 -4.24 -11.69 14.48
N HIS A 73 -5.31 -11.44 15.22
CA HIS A 73 -6.51 -12.32 15.20
C HIS A 73 -7.27 -12.33 13.85
N ILE A 74 -6.96 -11.44 12.91
CA ILE A 74 -7.74 -11.26 11.67
C ILE A 74 -6.95 -11.67 10.41
N THR A 75 -5.61 -11.55 10.38
CA THR A 75 -4.86 -11.75 9.11
C THR A 75 -4.64 -13.21 8.73
N HIS A 76 -4.82 -14.17 9.64
CA HIS A 76 -4.83 -15.59 9.27
C HIS A 76 -5.86 -15.90 8.17
N LEU A 77 -6.86 -15.03 7.98
CA LEU A 77 -7.88 -15.14 6.93
C LEU A 77 -7.45 -14.49 5.60
N PHE A 78 -6.46 -13.60 5.60
CA PHE A 78 -6.10 -12.77 4.43
C PHE A 78 -4.64 -12.94 3.98
N GLY A 79 -3.86 -13.78 4.66
CA GLY A 79 -2.47 -14.08 4.29
C GLY A 79 -1.51 -12.89 4.45
N SER A 80 -1.86 -11.92 5.30
CA SER A 80 -1.21 -10.60 5.34
C SER A 80 0.25 -10.62 5.80
N LYS A 81 1.02 -9.61 5.39
CA LYS A 81 2.28 -9.24 6.02
C LYS A 81 2.02 -8.79 7.48
N THR A 82 3.06 -8.37 8.18
CA THR A 82 2.97 -7.85 9.57
C THR A 82 2.11 -6.57 9.69
N GLY A 83 1.49 -6.09 8.62
CA GLY A 83 0.48 -5.04 8.61
C GLY A 83 -0.81 -5.44 7.89
N THR A 84 -1.86 -4.62 7.99
CA THR A 84 -3.11 -4.78 7.26
C THR A 84 -3.84 -3.45 7.14
N VAL A 85 -4.51 -3.27 6.00
CA VAL A 85 -5.52 -2.22 5.82
C VAL A 85 -6.87 -2.86 5.55
N LEU A 86 -7.84 -2.58 6.42
CA LEU A 86 -9.21 -3.05 6.19
C LEU A 86 -9.85 -2.28 5.03
N PRO A 87 -10.72 -2.93 4.24
CA PRO A 87 -11.45 -2.26 3.16
C PRO A 87 -12.17 -1.00 3.60
N PHE A 88 -12.09 0.04 2.77
CA PHE A 88 -12.73 1.35 2.94
C PHE A 88 -12.22 2.20 4.12
N LEU A 89 -11.16 1.78 4.83
CA LEU A 89 -10.53 2.55 5.91
C LEU A 89 -9.20 3.17 5.48
N ASN A 90 -8.79 4.26 6.13
CA ASN A 90 -7.45 4.85 6.00
C ASN A 90 -6.51 4.42 7.13
N HIS A 91 -6.74 3.22 7.68
CA HIS A 91 -6.11 2.78 8.91
C HIS A 91 -5.20 1.58 8.61
N ILE A 92 -3.93 1.71 8.96
CA ILE A 92 -2.92 0.66 8.87
C ILE A 92 -2.78 0.05 10.26
N ASP A 93 -3.19 -1.20 10.39
CA ASP A 93 -2.88 -2.02 11.54
C ASP A 93 -1.52 -2.66 11.38
N ILE A 94 -0.72 -2.67 12.43
CA ILE A 94 0.64 -3.22 12.46
C ILE A 94 0.74 -4.12 13.67
N PHE A 95 1.15 -5.37 13.43
CA PHE A 95 1.06 -6.43 14.41
C PHE A 95 2.41 -6.82 14.99
N GLY A 96 2.42 -7.12 16.28
CA GLY A 96 3.59 -7.61 16.99
C GLY A 96 4.70 -6.55 17.19
N PRO A 97 5.70 -6.88 18.04
CA PRO A 97 6.71 -5.90 18.45
C PRO A 97 7.70 -5.54 17.34
N TYR A 98 7.97 -6.46 16.41
CA TYR A 98 8.97 -6.27 15.36
C TYR A 98 8.49 -5.43 14.18
N GLY A 99 7.17 -5.34 13.98
CA GLY A 99 6.59 -4.51 12.92
C GLY A 99 6.53 -3.03 13.27
N ARG A 100 6.63 -2.69 14.57
CA ARG A 100 6.40 -1.34 15.09
C ARG A 100 7.60 -0.43 14.84
N SER A 101 7.35 0.74 14.27
CA SER A 101 8.32 1.82 14.14
C SER A 101 7.70 3.17 14.53
N PRO A 102 8.48 4.07 15.17
CA PRO A 102 8.07 5.46 15.35
C PRO A 102 8.04 6.25 14.03
N ASP A 103 8.85 5.89 13.03
CA ASP A 103 8.96 6.58 11.75
C ASP A 103 9.49 5.64 10.64
N TYR A 104 8.58 5.06 9.87
CA TYR A 104 8.93 4.07 8.83
C TYR A 104 9.82 4.63 7.72
N ALA A 105 9.80 5.94 7.48
CA ALA A 105 10.67 6.59 6.50
C ALA A 105 12.16 6.57 6.90
N ARG A 106 12.46 6.24 8.16
CA ARG A 106 13.83 6.17 8.71
C ARG A 106 14.29 4.74 9.01
N GLU A 107 13.42 3.76 8.80
CA GLU A 107 13.72 2.36 9.07
C GLU A 107 14.58 1.73 7.98
N GLY A 108 15.05 0.51 8.26
CA GLY A 108 15.65 -0.34 7.24
C GLY A 108 14.63 -0.81 6.18
N GLU A 109 15.18 -1.33 5.09
CA GLU A 109 14.45 -1.72 3.86
C GLU A 109 13.17 -2.54 4.09
N VAL A 110 13.19 -3.46 5.06
CA VAL A 110 12.05 -4.34 5.35
C VAL A 110 10.85 -3.59 5.90
N LEU A 111 11.04 -2.77 6.95
CA LEU A 111 9.93 -2.03 7.56
C LEU A 111 9.52 -0.84 6.69
N TYR A 112 10.46 -0.22 6.00
CA TYR A 112 10.18 0.79 4.98
C TYR A 112 9.26 0.22 3.89
N GLY A 113 9.60 -0.95 3.35
CA GLY A 113 8.81 -1.63 2.33
C GLY A 113 7.43 -2.07 2.83
N LEU A 114 7.36 -2.65 4.04
CA LEU A 114 6.09 -3.01 4.68
C LEU A 114 5.14 -1.81 4.76
N PHE A 115 5.64 -0.66 5.22
CA PHE A 115 4.81 0.55 5.33
C PHE A 115 4.31 1.04 3.97
N VAL A 116 5.15 0.97 2.93
CA VAL A 116 4.76 1.33 1.55
C VAL A 116 3.74 0.35 0.98
N HIS A 117 3.88 -0.96 1.25
CA HIS A 117 2.90 -1.99 0.87
C HIS A 117 1.53 -1.65 1.45
N GLU A 118 1.44 -1.45 2.76
CA GLU A 118 0.18 -1.11 3.42
C GLU A 118 -0.38 0.23 2.96
N SER A 119 0.48 1.22 2.72
CA SER A 119 0.06 2.53 2.17
C SER A 119 -0.55 2.40 0.77
N THR A 120 -0.13 1.41 -0.01
CA THR A 120 -0.73 1.09 -1.32
C THR A 120 -2.18 0.63 -1.16
N HIS A 121 -2.48 -0.16 -0.12
CA HIS A 121 -3.86 -0.51 0.18
C HIS A 121 -4.66 0.73 0.56
N VAL A 122 -4.12 1.64 1.38
CA VAL A 122 -4.84 2.90 1.66
C VAL A 122 -5.12 3.70 0.39
N TRP A 123 -4.18 3.77 -0.54
CA TRP A 123 -4.43 4.36 -1.86
C TRP A 123 -5.54 3.62 -2.63
N GLN A 124 -5.58 2.28 -2.62
CA GLN A 124 -6.68 1.50 -3.20
C GLN A 124 -8.03 1.85 -2.57
N ASN A 125 -8.08 2.03 -1.25
CA ASN A 125 -9.29 2.41 -0.52
C ASN A 125 -9.80 3.78 -0.95
N GLN A 126 -8.92 4.78 -0.97
CA GLN A 126 -9.29 6.16 -1.28
C GLN A 126 -9.73 6.32 -2.74
N ASN A 127 -9.22 5.48 -3.65
CA ASN A 127 -9.48 5.56 -5.08
C ASN A 127 -10.45 4.50 -5.60
N TRP A 128 -11.02 3.66 -4.73
CA TRP A 128 -11.85 2.52 -5.12
C TRP A 128 -11.16 1.59 -6.13
N ALA A 129 -9.82 1.50 -6.08
CA ALA A 129 -8.99 0.80 -7.05
C ALA A 129 -8.75 -0.68 -6.71
N TRP A 130 -9.69 -1.28 -6.00
CA TRP A 130 -9.65 -2.68 -5.59
C TRP A 130 -9.77 -3.62 -6.79
N THR A 131 -9.10 -4.76 -6.71
CA THR A 131 -9.17 -5.80 -7.74
C THR A 131 -9.31 -7.17 -7.10
N THR A 132 -10.18 -8.00 -7.68
CA THR A 132 -10.41 -9.40 -7.25
C THR A 132 -9.58 -10.39 -8.05
N LYS A 133 -8.65 -9.92 -8.91
CA LYS A 133 -7.75 -10.79 -9.67
C LYS A 133 -6.80 -11.47 -8.68
N ALA A 134 -6.93 -12.78 -8.46
CA ALA A 134 -5.98 -13.55 -7.68
C ALA A 134 -5.85 -15.00 -8.17
N MET A 135 -4.62 -15.41 -8.51
CA MET A 135 -4.20 -16.82 -8.51
C MET A 135 -3.00 -17.06 -7.58
N ARG A 136 -2.24 -16.02 -7.20
CA ARG A 136 -1.19 -15.99 -6.17
C ARG A 136 -1.24 -14.62 -5.46
N VAL A 137 -1.02 -14.59 -4.15
CA VAL A 137 -1.24 -13.38 -3.32
C VAL A 137 -0.13 -12.35 -3.55
N TYR A 138 1.14 -12.72 -3.36
CA TYR A 138 2.27 -11.79 -3.47
C TYR A 138 3.17 -11.99 -4.69
N GLU A 139 3.20 -13.20 -5.24
CA GLU A 139 4.09 -13.53 -6.36
C GLU A 139 3.56 -12.94 -7.67
N TYR A 140 4.41 -12.24 -8.40
CA TYR A 140 4.10 -11.66 -9.70
C TYR A 140 5.30 -11.79 -10.65
N GLU A 141 5.02 -11.77 -11.95
CA GLU A 141 6.02 -11.74 -13.01
C GLU A 141 5.78 -10.48 -13.84
N LEU A 142 6.83 -9.67 -14.05
CA LEU A 142 6.77 -8.53 -14.94
C LEU A 142 7.19 -8.95 -16.34
N LYS A 143 6.41 -8.52 -17.33
CA LYS A 143 6.71 -8.68 -18.75
C LYS A 143 6.79 -7.30 -19.41
N PRO A 144 7.45 -7.16 -20.58
CA PRO A 144 7.57 -5.87 -21.26
C PRO A 144 6.23 -5.14 -21.49
N GLU A 145 5.15 -5.89 -21.72
CA GLU A 145 3.80 -5.40 -21.96
C GLU A 145 2.97 -5.15 -20.70
N SER A 146 3.46 -5.57 -19.52
CA SER A 146 2.73 -5.46 -18.26
C SER A 146 2.33 -4.02 -17.96
N LYS A 147 1.12 -3.87 -17.41
CA LYS A 147 0.59 -2.64 -16.83
C LYS A 147 0.21 -2.88 -15.37
N PHE A 148 0.25 -1.83 -14.55
CA PHE A 148 -0.11 -1.93 -13.13
C PHE A 148 -1.51 -2.53 -12.89
N SER A 149 -2.47 -2.23 -13.78
CA SER A 149 -3.84 -2.75 -13.75
C SER A 149 -3.98 -4.26 -14.04
N ASP A 150 -2.92 -4.92 -14.51
CA ASP A 150 -2.95 -6.34 -14.84
C ASP A 150 -2.88 -7.22 -13.59
N PHE A 151 -2.34 -6.67 -12.50
CA PHE A 151 -2.04 -7.36 -11.25
C PHE A 151 -3.20 -7.30 -10.23
N GLY A 152 -3.21 -8.27 -9.32
CA GLY A 152 -4.07 -8.30 -8.14
C GLY A 152 -3.69 -7.25 -7.09
N GLY A 153 -4.54 -7.03 -6.08
CA GLY A 153 -4.38 -5.90 -5.15
C GLY A 153 -3.12 -6.02 -4.29
N GLU A 154 -2.84 -7.23 -3.84
CA GLU A 154 -1.62 -7.56 -3.09
C GLU A 154 -0.37 -7.54 -3.98
N GLN A 155 -0.47 -8.02 -5.22
CA GLN A 155 0.61 -7.93 -6.20
C GLN A 155 0.94 -6.46 -6.52
N GLN A 156 -0.07 -5.61 -6.67
CA GLN A 156 0.11 -4.16 -6.84
C GLN A 156 0.86 -3.55 -5.66
N ALA A 157 0.47 -3.89 -4.42
CA ALA A 157 1.17 -3.42 -3.23
C ALA A 157 2.62 -3.93 -3.16
N SER A 158 2.87 -5.19 -3.51
CA SER A 158 4.23 -5.76 -3.61
C SER A 158 5.08 -5.13 -4.73
N ILE A 159 4.46 -4.75 -5.85
CA ILE A 159 5.14 -4.01 -6.93
C ILE A 159 5.59 -2.63 -6.43
N ILE A 160 4.74 -1.90 -5.70
CA ILE A 160 5.08 -0.57 -5.17
C ILE A 160 6.12 -0.68 -4.04
N GLU A 161 6.00 -1.68 -3.17
CA GLU A 161 7.02 -1.99 -2.15
C GLU A 161 8.40 -2.21 -2.79
N ASN A 162 8.48 -3.12 -3.76
CA ASN A 162 9.73 -3.43 -4.45
C ASN A 162 10.29 -2.19 -5.16
N TYR A 163 9.45 -1.37 -5.80
CA TYR A 163 9.90 -0.13 -6.42
C TYR A 163 10.49 0.83 -5.38
N ALA A 164 9.81 1.04 -4.26
CA ALA A 164 10.25 1.96 -3.24
C ALA A 164 11.55 1.48 -2.56
N GLN A 165 11.67 0.20 -2.24
CA GLN A 165 12.90 -0.40 -1.70
C GLN A 165 14.09 -0.25 -2.66
N ARG A 166 13.85 -0.46 -3.96
CA ARG A 166 14.94 -0.46 -4.95
C ARG A 166 15.37 0.93 -5.40
N PHE A 167 14.45 1.89 -5.46
CA PHE A 167 14.71 3.19 -6.10
C PHE A 167 14.53 4.40 -5.20
N LEU A 168 13.79 4.29 -4.09
CA LEU A 168 13.51 5.44 -3.21
C LEU A 168 14.21 5.34 -1.85
N HIS A 169 14.44 4.12 -1.36
CA HIS A 169 15.11 3.91 -0.08
C HIS A 169 16.60 4.31 -0.17
N PRO A 170 17.17 5.02 0.83
CA PRO A 170 18.56 5.51 0.78
C PRO A 170 19.63 4.43 0.67
N GLN A 171 19.32 3.21 1.11
CA GLN A 171 20.22 2.04 1.02
C GLN A 171 19.80 1.09 -0.12
N GLY A 172 18.90 1.55 -1.00
CA GLY A 172 18.47 0.83 -2.19
C GLY A 172 19.62 0.60 -3.16
N ARG A 173 19.42 -0.35 -4.09
CA ARG A 173 20.41 -0.91 -5.01
C ARG A 173 21.64 -1.50 -4.33
N LYS A 174 21.57 -2.81 -4.04
CA LYS A 174 22.75 -3.66 -3.89
C LYS A 174 22.97 -4.41 -5.20
N ASP A 175 24.17 -4.25 -5.76
CA ASP A 175 24.78 -4.92 -6.92
C ASP A 175 23.85 -5.36 -8.07
N ALA A 176 23.85 -4.57 -9.15
CA ALA A 176 23.11 -4.90 -10.37
C ALA A 176 23.76 -6.06 -11.14
N THR A 177 23.04 -7.17 -11.24
CA THR A 177 23.22 -8.20 -12.27
C THR A 177 22.43 -7.84 -13.54
N ALA A 178 22.70 -8.50 -14.68
CA ALA A 178 21.93 -8.27 -15.91
C ALA A 178 20.43 -8.58 -15.74
N GLU A 179 20.09 -9.62 -14.97
CA GLU A 179 18.71 -10.01 -14.68
C GLU A 179 18.00 -8.98 -13.81
N THR A 180 18.67 -8.48 -12.76
CA THR A 180 18.11 -7.41 -11.93
C THR A 180 17.95 -6.11 -12.71
N ALA A 181 18.84 -5.79 -13.66
CA ALA A 181 18.68 -4.62 -14.53
C ALA A 181 17.45 -4.72 -15.45
N ALA A 182 17.18 -5.90 -16.02
CA ALA A 182 15.99 -6.12 -16.84
C ALA A 182 14.70 -6.03 -16.01
N PHE A 183 14.69 -6.64 -14.83
CA PHE A 183 13.58 -6.51 -13.88
C PHE A 183 13.36 -5.06 -13.45
N ASP A 184 14.43 -4.34 -13.14
CA ASP A 184 14.39 -2.94 -12.71
C ASP A 184 13.79 -2.03 -13.77
N ALA A 185 14.14 -2.23 -15.04
CA ALA A 185 13.57 -1.49 -16.16
C ALA A 185 12.06 -1.75 -16.28
N MET A 186 11.61 -3.00 -16.15
CA MET A 186 10.19 -3.33 -16.19
C MET A 186 9.44 -2.78 -14.97
N LEU A 187 10.05 -2.83 -13.79
CA LEU A 187 9.48 -2.32 -12.55
C LEU A 187 9.30 -0.80 -12.61
N GLN A 188 10.34 -0.08 -13.05
CA GLN A 188 10.25 1.36 -13.32
C GLN A 188 9.14 1.65 -14.32
N LYS A 189 9.12 0.98 -15.47
CA LYS A 189 8.07 1.19 -16.48
C LYS A 189 6.67 1.04 -15.87
N VAL A 190 6.40 -0.10 -15.23
CA VAL A 190 5.06 -0.42 -14.71
C VAL A 190 4.60 0.59 -13.66
N VAL A 191 5.49 0.99 -12.74
CA VAL A 191 5.15 1.93 -11.67
C VAL A 191 5.08 3.35 -12.19
N GLU A 192 6.08 3.81 -12.93
CA GLU A 192 6.19 5.20 -13.39
C GLU A 192 5.16 5.56 -14.46
N GLU A 193 4.73 4.61 -15.30
CA GLU A 193 3.62 4.83 -16.23
C GLU A 193 2.29 5.04 -15.49
N ARG A 194 2.09 4.38 -14.33
CA ARG A 194 0.88 4.56 -13.53
C ARG A 194 0.98 5.75 -12.59
N PHE A 195 2.15 5.99 -12.00
CA PHE A 195 2.38 7.00 -10.96
C PHE A 195 3.52 7.94 -11.37
N PRO A 196 3.23 9.00 -12.15
CA PRO A 196 4.24 9.96 -12.59
C PRO A 196 5.01 10.62 -11.44
N ARG A 197 4.36 10.82 -10.29
CA ARG A 197 5.01 11.36 -9.09
C ARG A 197 6.15 10.46 -8.59
N ALA A 198 6.00 9.14 -8.66
CA ALA A 198 7.05 8.19 -8.30
C ALA A 198 8.29 8.33 -9.20
N LYS A 199 8.09 8.61 -10.49
CA LYS A 199 9.17 8.91 -11.45
C LYS A 199 9.91 10.19 -11.10
N GLU A 200 9.17 11.26 -10.85
CA GLU A 200 9.73 12.56 -10.48
C GLU A 200 10.60 12.43 -9.22
N THR A 201 10.09 11.73 -8.20
CA THR A 201 10.83 11.46 -6.96
C THR A 201 12.12 10.71 -7.21
N ARG A 202 12.08 9.58 -7.95
CA ARG A 202 13.30 8.82 -8.27
C ARG A 202 14.31 9.69 -9.01
N MET A 203 13.89 10.41 -10.05
CA MET A 203 14.78 11.25 -10.83
C MET A 203 15.42 12.35 -9.98
N ALA A 204 14.68 12.92 -9.02
CA ALA A 204 15.22 13.89 -8.08
C ALA A 204 16.26 13.28 -7.12
N LEU A 205 16.04 12.05 -6.64
CA LEU A 205 17.01 11.32 -5.82
C LEU A 205 18.28 10.98 -6.62
N ASP A 206 18.13 10.46 -7.85
CA ASP A 206 19.25 10.17 -8.75
C ASP A 206 20.10 11.43 -9.00
N ALA A 207 19.45 12.59 -9.23
CA ALA A 207 20.13 13.86 -9.41
C ALA A 207 20.86 14.32 -8.14
N ALA A 208 20.24 14.19 -6.97
CA ALA A 208 20.86 14.53 -5.69
C ALA A 208 22.09 13.66 -5.40
N ASP A 209 22.02 12.37 -5.72
CA ASP A 209 23.13 11.44 -5.54
C ASP A 209 24.28 11.69 -6.52
N ALA A 210 24.01 12.17 -7.73
CA ALA A 210 25.05 12.57 -8.68
C ALA A 210 25.84 13.82 -8.22
N VAL A 211 25.21 14.70 -7.43
CA VAL A 211 25.83 15.93 -6.92
C VAL A 211 26.70 15.70 -5.67
N LYS A 212 26.35 14.73 -4.81
CA LYS A 212 27.08 14.44 -3.56
C LYS A 212 28.60 14.18 -3.77
N PRO A 213 29.04 13.41 -4.78
CA PRO A 213 30.47 13.24 -5.08
C PRO A 213 31.12 14.52 -5.60
N ALA A 214 30.43 15.29 -6.45
CA ALA A 214 30.97 16.52 -7.05
C ALA A 214 31.24 17.61 -5.99
N MET A 215 30.39 17.73 -4.97
CA MET A 215 30.62 18.66 -3.85
C MET A 215 31.82 18.24 -2.96
N LYS A 216 31.99 16.95 -2.67
CA LYS A 216 33.15 16.47 -1.89
C LYS A 216 34.49 16.72 -2.61
N VAL A 217 34.51 16.63 -3.94
CA VAL A 217 35.70 16.95 -4.74
C VAL A 217 36.00 18.46 -4.72
N ALA A 218 34.97 19.30 -4.75
CA ALA A 218 35.14 20.76 -4.67
C ALA A 218 35.57 21.26 -3.28
N GLU A 219 35.10 20.64 -2.19
CA GLU A 219 35.49 21.00 -0.82
C GLU A 219 36.90 20.48 -0.44
N GLY A 220 37.35 19.40 -1.09
CA GLY A 220 38.72 18.87 -0.95
C GLY A 220 39.79 19.68 -1.70
N PHE A 221 39.39 20.64 -2.53
CA PHE A 221 40.29 21.58 -3.20
C PHE A 221 40.24 22.93 -2.50
N ARG A 222 40.96 23.06 -1.39
CA ARG A 222 41.39 24.36 -0.87
C ARG A 222 42.93 24.39 -0.93
N PRO A 223 43.53 25.46 -1.50
CA PRO A 223 44.98 25.58 -1.60
C PRO A 223 45.68 25.65 -0.24
#